data_AF-A0AA88GUA1-F1
#
_entry.id   AF-A0AA88GUA1-F1
#
_cell.length_a   1.000
_cell.length_b   1.000
_cell.length_c   1.000
_cell.angle_alpha   90.00
_cell.angle_beta   90.00
_cell.angle_gamma   90.00
#
_symmetry.space_group_name_H-M   'P 1'
#
loop_
_entity.id
_entity.type
_entity.pdbx_description
1 polymer ?
#
loop_
_entity_poly.entity_id
_entity_poly.type
_entity_poly.pdbx_seq_one_letter_code
_entity_poly.pdbx_strand_id
1 'polypeptide(L)'
;MSQNDAVDNIPLSEWDTSVVLQFLTNQKITDKKVHEILKTHQINGALLGQMTLDDLKRFNVPVGFANSIVKKVAALKEFQAKYLGTHFREMEDLITDIHPTQDFITNESMNSVSIPSTVSVTDHLGFLPCAAWDESQFSSEQKKAFDFCKQKLDFIPEATSVNSKYRATICQNLTFPDRFKYEYLNPQRLENYKTRTTPGTPNDSIMKVRLVITELSEATQHRFIRKFGSMFGLTGGTTYGMFHTALIVGPWYLEWGDKSLAIVRNRSSAKAVFVAPIGTIQGTQRVNQKIEALAKLCAEWNGTKTYDRKDCNCQHFTEAAIDALNMSIEFNHNIDAKTNKFLKKMKQLGSGERVYKVDKELKKVLLDSNVITTDNDTLQLIQTMRKKIESNSTFCFKTHKELDEFVKFAITVHPLFTSSQDYVFLRGLDRGFWLKYQSAKKSENIQKDDERLTNCEPLMATSSDHCLCPFNPTQEPIDNVNMTVVGQDFVLDAQLGWQPPSFDPTKLY
;
A
#
# COMPACT_ATOMS: atom_id res chain seq x y z
N MET A 1 -42.43 8.57 -13.31
CA MET A 1 -41.05 8.65 -13.79
C MET A 1 -40.99 7.94 -15.13
N SER A 2 -40.46 8.59 -16.15
CA SER A 2 -40.25 7.92 -17.43
C SER A 2 -39.13 6.88 -17.26
N GLN A 3 -39.14 5.78 -18.03
CA GLN A 3 -38.05 4.79 -17.97
C GLN A 3 -36.67 5.39 -18.28
N ASN A 4 -36.60 6.60 -18.85
CA ASN A 4 -35.36 7.32 -19.13
C ASN A 4 -34.74 7.98 -17.89
N ASP A 5 -35.52 8.24 -16.83
CA ASP A 5 -35.03 8.90 -15.60
C ASP A 5 -34.23 7.94 -14.70
N ALA A 6 -34.18 6.64 -15.03
CA ALA A 6 -33.53 5.63 -14.20
C ALA A 6 -32.00 5.67 -14.28
N VAL A 7 -31.42 5.96 -15.45
CA VAL A 7 -29.97 5.86 -15.67
C VAL A 7 -29.21 7.02 -15.03
N ASP A 8 -29.74 8.25 -15.12
CA ASP A 8 -29.06 9.45 -14.63
C ASP A 8 -28.91 9.48 -13.09
N ASN A 9 -29.73 8.70 -12.38
CA ASN A 9 -29.70 8.55 -10.92
C ASN A 9 -28.65 7.54 -10.42
N ILE A 10 -28.12 6.69 -11.30
CA ILE A 10 -27.08 5.73 -10.94
C ILE A 10 -25.73 6.46 -10.96
N PRO A 11 -24.91 6.43 -9.90
CA PRO A 11 -23.58 7.04 -9.92
C PRO A 11 -22.76 6.59 -11.14
N LEU A 12 -22.03 7.51 -11.79
CA LEU A 12 -21.15 7.16 -12.91
C LEU A 12 -20.16 6.01 -12.57
N SER A 13 -19.78 5.88 -11.30
CA SER A 13 -18.95 4.79 -10.77
C SER A 13 -19.60 3.41 -10.79
N GLU A 14 -20.88 3.29 -11.08
CA GLU A 14 -21.59 2.00 -11.15
C GLU A 14 -21.96 1.63 -12.58
N TRP A 15 -21.75 2.53 -13.54
CA TRP A 15 -22.10 2.27 -14.93
C TRP A 15 -21.06 1.36 -15.55
N ASP A 16 -21.52 0.24 -16.09
CA ASP A 16 -20.76 -0.51 -17.08
C ASP A 16 -20.85 0.14 -18.48
N THR A 17 -20.22 -0.47 -19.48
CA THR A 17 -20.28 0.03 -20.86
C THR A 17 -21.69 0.02 -21.43
N SER A 18 -22.54 -0.92 -21.05
CA SER A 18 -23.93 -0.98 -21.55
C SER A 18 -24.75 0.22 -21.06
N VAL A 19 -24.60 0.59 -19.79
CA VAL A 19 -25.26 1.76 -19.19
C VAL A 19 -24.76 3.06 -19.83
N VAL A 20 -23.45 3.16 -20.12
CA VAL A 20 -22.89 4.29 -20.88
C VAL A 20 -23.55 4.43 -22.25
N LEU A 21 -23.67 3.35 -23.01
CA LEU A 21 -24.29 3.38 -24.34
C LEU A 21 -25.78 3.74 -24.26
N GLN A 22 -26.47 3.26 -23.24
CA GLN A 22 -27.87 3.63 -22.97
C GLN A 22 -28.00 5.12 -22.65
N PHE A 23 -27.16 5.66 -21.77
CA PHE A 23 -27.13 7.10 -21.48
C PHE A 23 -26.90 7.93 -22.74
N LEU A 24 -25.91 7.57 -23.55
CA LEU A 24 -25.62 8.30 -24.80
C LEU A 24 -26.81 8.24 -25.76
N THR A 25 -27.49 7.09 -25.86
CA THR A 25 -28.72 6.93 -26.63
C THR A 25 -29.82 7.87 -26.13
N ASN A 26 -30.03 7.93 -24.80
CA ASN A 26 -31.01 8.83 -24.18
C ASN A 26 -30.68 10.31 -24.43
N GLN A 27 -29.39 10.65 -24.51
CA GLN A 27 -28.90 11.98 -24.87
C GLN A 27 -28.90 12.24 -26.39
N LYS A 28 -29.52 11.38 -27.19
CA LYS A 28 -29.62 11.45 -28.67
C LYS A 28 -28.25 11.36 -29.38
N ILE A 29 -27.29 10.68 -28.78
CA ILE A 29 -25.98 10.33 -29.35
C ILE A 29 -26.02 8.86 -29.77
N THR A 30 -26.59 8.59 -30.94
CA THR A 30 -26.90 7.24 -31.46
C THR A 30 -25.98 6.79 -32.60
N ASP A 31 -24.87 7.49 -32.81
CA ASP A 31 -23.92 7.14 -33.87
C ASP A 31 -23.28 5.77 -33.61
N LYS A 32 -23.49 4.84 -34.55
CA LYS A 32 -23.01 3.44 -34.45
C LYS A 32 -21.50 3.35 -34.32
N LYS A 33 -20.74 4.23 -35.00
CA LYS A 33 -19.27 4.22 -34.95
C LYS A 33 -18.79 4.67 -33.57
N VAL A 34 -19.41 5.70 -33.00
CA VAL A 34 -19.12 6.14 -31.63
C VAL A 34 -19.42 5.02 -30.62
N HIS A 35 -20.59 4.36 -30.73
CA HIS A 35 -20.94 3.25 -29.85
C HIS A 35 -19.94 2.10 -29.96
N GLU A 36 -19.54 1.71 -31.17
CA GLU A 36 -18.58 0.64 -31.38
C GLU A 36 -17.19 1.00 -30.85
N ILE A 37 -16.77 2.26 -30.98
CA ILE A 37 -15.52 2.75 -30.37
C ILE A 37 -15.59 2.58 -28.85
N LEU A 38 -16.65 3.06 -28.21
CA LEU A 38 -16.79 2.98 -26.75
C LEU A 38 -16.92 1.53 -26.27
N LYS A 39 -17.59 0.67 -27.04
CA LYS A 39 -17.75 -0.76 -26.75
C LYS A 39 -16.44 -1.54 -26.90
N THR A 40 -15.73 -1.33 -28.02
CA THR A 40 -14.42 -1.95 -28.31
C THR A 40 -13.42 -1.62 -27.21
N HIS A 41 -13.46 -0.38 -26.72
CA HIS A 41 -12.60 0.06 -25.64
C HIS A 41 -13.23 -0.12 -24.26
N GLN A 42 -14.37 -0.80 -24.10
CA GLN A 42 -15.03 -1.04 -22.80
C GLN A 42 -15.12 0.23 -21.90
N ILE A 43 -15.47 1.36 -22.50
CA ILE A 43 -15.59 2.65 -21.81
C ILE A 43 -16.80 2.58 -20.87
N ASN A 44 -16.55 2.67 -19.56
CA ASN A 44 -17.56 2.65 -18.50
C ASN A 44 -17.79 4.07 -17.94
N GLY A 45 -18.80 4.27 -17.08
CA GLY A 45 -19.19 5.63 -16.68
C GLY A 45 -18.12 6.37 -15.88
N ALA A 46 -17.38 5.66 -15.03
CA ALA A 46 -16.29 6.26 -14.25
C ALA A 46 -15.20 6.84 -15.16
N LEU A 47 -14.80 6.08 -16.18
CA LEU A 47 -13.83 6.55 -17.15
C LEU A 47 -14.41 7.70 -17.97
N LEU A 48 -15.62 7.53 -18.52
CA LEU A 48 -16.26 8.55 -19.34
C LEU A 48 -16.36 9.89 -18.57
N GLY A 49 -16.63 9.81 -17.27
CA GLY A 49 -16.60 10.93 -16.34
C GLY A 49 -15.27 11.69 -16.32
N GLN A 50 -14.14 11.03 -16.54
CA GLN A 50 -12.81 11.64 -16.46
C GLN A 50 -12.25 12.06 -17.83
N MET A 51 -12.90 11.66 -18.93
CA MET A 51 -12.38 11.93 -20.27
C MET A 51 -12.56 13.39 -20.69
N THR A 52 -11.48 13.95 -21.22
CA THR A 52 -11.48 15.25 -21.89
C THR A 52 -11.87 15.11 -23.36
N LEU A 53 -12.06 16.25 -24.03
CA LEU A 53 -12.30 16.28 -25.47
C LEU A 53 -11.17 15.60 -26.25
N ASP A 54 -9.92 15.82 -25.84
CA ASP A 54 -8.77 15.27 -26.55
C ASP A 54 -8.60 13.76 -26.31
N ASP A 55 -9.03 13.25 -25.16
CA ASP A 55 -9.07 11.81 -24.90
C ASP A 55 -10.03 11.10 -25.85
N LEU A 56 -11.23 11.65 -26.05
CA LEU A 56 -12.21 11.11 -27.00
C LEU A 56 -11.71 11.18 -28.45
N LYS A 57 -11.04 12.26 -28.84
CA LYS A 57 -10.42 12.37 -30.18
C LYS A 57 -9.37 11.29 -30.41
N ARG A 58 -8.54 10.97 -29.42
CA ARG A 58 -7.53 9.91 -29.49
C ARG A 58 -8.14 8.52 -29.69
N PHE A 59 -9.38 8.30 -29.25
CA PHE A 59 -10.16 7.09 -29.58
C PHE A 59 -10.83 7.14 -30.96
N ASN A 60 -10.52 8.15 -31.78
CA ASN A 60 -11.13 8.40 -33.08
C ASN A 60 -12.64 8.70 -33.00
N VAL A 61 -13.13 9.22 -31.86
CA VAL A 61 -14.48 9.76 -31.77
C VAL A 61 -14.52 11.08 -32.57
N PRO A 62 -15.45 11.24 -33.53
CA PRO A 62 -15.54 12.49 -34.30
C PRO A 62 -15.75 13.70 -33.37
N VAL A 63 -15.08 14.81 -33.69
CA VAL A 63 -15.00 16.00 -32.81
C VAL A 63 -16.37 16.52 -32.36
N GLY A 64 -17.37 16.50 -33.24
CA GLY A 64 -18.73 16.91 -32.91
C GLY A 64 -19.38 16.04 -31.82
N PHE A 65 -19.23 14.73 -31.91
CA PHE A 65 -19.72 13.80 -30.88
C PHE A 65 -18.90 13.90 -29.60
N ALA A 66 -17.58 14.04 -29.70
CA ALA A 66 -16.71 14.17 -28.55
C ALA A 66 -17.08 15.39 -27.68
N ASN A 67 -17.32 16.55 -28.31
CA ASN A 67 -17.84 17.75 -27.64
C ASN A 67 -19.19 17.51 -26.96
N SER A 68 -20.12 16.85 -27.67
CA SER A 68 -21.45 16.55 -27.14
C SER A 68 -21.36 15.65 -25.90
N ILE A 69 -20.56 14.58 -25.97
CA ILE A 69 -20.33 13.65 -24.86
C ILE A 69 -19.78 14.39 -23.63
N VAL A 70 -18.69 15.15 -23.77
CA VAL A 70 -18.08 15.88 -22.63
C VAL A 70 -19.09 16.83 -21.99
N LYS A 71 -19.85 17.58 -22.79
CA LYS A 71 -20.88 18.50 -22.30
C LYS A 71 -21.99 17.77 -21.53
N LYS A 72 -22.45 16.63 -22.06
CA LYS A 72 -23.52 15.83 -21.43
C LYS A 72 -23.06 15.16 -20.14
N VAL A 73 -21.84 14.66 -20.11
CA VAL A 73 -21.24 14.06 -18.90
C VAL A 73 -20.99 15.11 -17.83
N ALA A 74 -20.55 16.32 -18.19
CA ALA A 74 -20.41 17.43 -17.25
C ALA A 74 -21.75 17.82 -16.61
N ALA A 75 -22.82 17.93 -17.43
CA ALA A 75 -24.17 18.21 -16.95
C ALA A 75 -24.70 17.09 -16.03
N LEU A 76 -24.44 15.83 -16.36
CA LEU A 76 -24.81 14.69 -15.52
C LEU A 76 -24.09 14.73 -14.17
N LYS A 77 -22.79 15.05 -14.13
CA LYS A 77 -22.06 15.19 -12.86
C LYS A 77 -22.62 16.28 -11.98
N GLU A 78 -22.98 17.43 -12.57
CA GLU A 78 -23.61 18.53 -11.85
C GLU A 78 -24.98 18.10 -11.28
N PHE A 79 -25.77 17.38 -12.08
CA PHE A 79 -27.04 16.79 -11.65
C PHE A 79 -26.84 15.80 -10.49
N GLN A 80 -25.92 14.85 -10.62
CA GLN A 80 -25.63 13.85 -9.59
C GLN A 80 -25.08 14.49 -8.31
N ALA A 81 -24.20 15.48 -8.41
CA ALA A 81 -23.72 16.21 -7.25
C ALA A 81 -24.85 16.91 -6.48
N LYS A 82 -25.82 17.48 -7.21
CA LYS A 82 -26.98 18.16 -6.61
C LYS A 82 -28.01 17.19 -6.03
N TYR A 83 -28.29 16.08 -6.72
CA TYR A 83 -29.40 15.17 -6.40
C TYR A 83 -28.97 14.04 -5.45
N LEU A 84 -27.80 13.44 -5.70
CA LEU A 84 -27.24 12.44 -4.79
C LEU A 84 -26.62 13.10 -3.57
N GLY A 85 -26.05 14.30 -3.67
CA GLY A 85 -25.51 15.01 -2.50
C GLY A 85 -26.54 15.30 -1.40
N THR A 86 -27.83 15.43 -1.77
CA THR A 86 -28.93 15.57 -0.81
C THR A 86 -29.43 14.23 -0.28
N HIS A 87 -29.43 13.17 -1.10
CA HIS A 87 -29.92 11.85 -0.71
C HIS A 87 -28.87 10.99 0.01
N PHE A 88 -27.58 11.19 -0.26
CA PHE A 88 -26.49 10.53 0.46
C PHE A 88 -26.45 10.96 1.93
N ARG A 89 -26.83 12.21 2.23
CA ARG A 89 -27.02 12.70 3.62
C ARG A 89 -28.18 12.01 4.35
N GLU A 90 -29.21 11.56 3.63
CA GLU A 90 -30.35 10.84 4.21
C GLU A 90 -30.09 9.31 4.30
N MET A 91 -29.20 8.77 3.47
CA MET A 91 -28.79 7.36 3.50
C MET A 91 -27.59 7.05 4.40
N GLU A 92 -26.70 8.02 4.67
CA GLU A 92 -25.62 7.87 5.68
C GLU A 92 -26.18 7.68 7.10
N ASP A 93 -27.39 8.17 7.38
CA ASP A 93 -28.11 7.90 8.63
C ASP A 93 -28.69 6.48 8.71
N LEU A 94 -28.69 5.71 7.61
CA LEU A 94 -29.26 4.36 7.53
C LEU A 94 -28.21 3.23 7.32
N ILE A 95 -26.97 3.56 6.97
CA ILE A 95 -25.88 2.60 6.72
C ILE A 95 -24.69 2.94 7.61
N THR A 96 -24.85 2.78 8.92
CA THR A 96 -23.75 2.72 9.89
C THR A 96 -23.79 1.36 10.58
N ASP A 97 -23.46 0.30 9.83
CA ASP A 97 -23.31 -1.04 10.39
C ASP A 97 -22.20 -1.82 9.66
N ILE A 98 -21.01 -1.21 9.54
CA ILE A 98 -19.75 -1.92 9.25
C ILE A 98 -18.61 -1.19 10.00
N HIS A 99 -18.36 -1.63 11.24
CA HIS A 99 -17.19 -1.23 12.05
C HIS A 99 -15.88 -1.83 11.50
N PRO A 100 -14.75 -1.11 11.59
CA PRO A 100 -13.49 -1.66 12.04
C PRO A 100 -13.41 -1.61 13.57
N THR A 101 -12.94 -2.69 14.18
CA THR A 101 -12.78 -2.87 15.63
C THR A 101 -12.10 -1.68 16.32
N GLN A 102 -12.90 -0.88 17.02
CA GLN A 102 -12.52 -0.22 18.26
C GLN A 102 -12.79 -1.21 19.38
N ASP A 103 -11.74 -1.85 19.90
CA ASP A 103 -11.77 -2.19 21.32
C ASP A 103 -11.32 -0.94 22.10
N PHE A 104 -12.16 -0.60 23.09
CA PHE A 104 -12.02 0.37 24.18
C PHE A 104 -12.88 1.65 24.16
N ILE A 105 -13.85 1.59 25.09
CA ILE A 105 -14.60 2.62 25.84
C ILE A 105 -15.85 3.20 25.17
N THR A 106 -16.97 2.52 25.38
CA THR A 106 -18.23 3.17 25.75
C THR A 106 -18.71 2.58 27.08
N ASN A 107 -18.76 3.43 28.11
CA ASN A 107 -19.45 3.13 29.37
C ASN A 107 -20.36 4.32 29.66
N GLU A 108 -21.63 4.20 29.34
CA GLU A 108 -22.70 4.97 29.98
C GLU A 108 -23.94 4.07 30.17
N SER A 109 -24.18 3.65 31.40
CA SER A 109 -25.50 3.74 32.01
C SER A 109 -25.33 4.04 33.50
N MET A 110 -25.59 5.28 33.89
CA MET A 110 -25.67 5.68 35.29
C MET A 110 -26.94 5.10 35.92
N ASN A 111 -26.77 4.31 36.99
CA ASN A 111 -27.62 4.40 38.16
C ASN A 111 -26.73 4.32 39.40
N SER A 112 -27.06 5.18 40.35
CA SER A 112 -26.31 5.60 41.54
C SER A 112 -25.88 4.48 42.50
N VAL A 113 -24.57 4.25 42.65
CA VAL A 113 -23.96 3.67 43.87
C VAL A 113 -22.53 4.22 44.04
N SER A 114 -22.16 4.47 45.29
CA SER A 114 -20.95 5.09 45.82
C SER A 114 -19.62 4.44 45.39
N ILE A 115 -18.65 5.33 45.12
CA ILE A 115 -17.25 5.09 44.76
C ILE A 115 -16.48 4.37 45.89
N PRO A 116 -15.68 3.35 45.56
CA PRO A 116 -14.32 3.23 46.06
C PRO A 116 -13.32 3.58 44.96
N SER A 117 -12.39 4.45 45.30
CA SER A 117 -11.24 4.84 44.49
C SER A 117 -10.40 3.62 44.11
N THR A 118 -9.64 3.73 43.02
CA THR A 118 -8.70 2.76 42.43
C THR A 118 -9.32 1.67 41.55
N VAL A 119 -9.54 2.01 40.28
CA VAL A 119 -9.50 1.02 39.19
C VAL A 119 -8.41 1.45 38.22
N SER A 120 -7.37 0.62 38.13
CA SER A 120 -6.21 0.77 37.26
C SER A 120 -6.60 0.54 35.81
N VAL A 121 -6.44 1.56 34.97
CA VAL A 121 -6.32 1.37 33.52
C VAL A 121 -5.04 0.56 33.31
N THR A 122 -5.18 -0.68 32.89
CA THR A 122 -4.06 -1.61 32.72
C THR A 122 -3.16 -1.17 31.57
N ASP A 123 -2.06 -0.53 31.98
CA ASP A 123 -0.76 -0.46 31.32
C ASP A 123 -0.35 -1.82 30.75
N HIS A 124 -0.61 -2.09 29.47
CA HIS A 124 -0.04 -3.29 28.85
C HIS A 124 1.39 -3.11 28.32
N LEU A 125 1.93 -1.88 28.32
CA LEU A 125 3.31 -1.65 27.90
C LEU A 125 4.14 -0.68 28.77
N GLY A 126 3.54 -0.01 29.75
CA GLY A 126 4.26 0.91 30.65
C GLY A 126 4.87 2.15 29.96
N PHE A 127 4.45 2.47 28.73
CA PHE A 127 4.88 3.69 28.06
C PHE A 127 4.00 4.86 28.48
N LEU A 128 4.65 5.90 28.98
CA LEU A 128 3.96 7.13 29.35
C LEU A 128 3.43 7.81 28.07
N PRO A 129 2.13 8.15 28.02
CA PRO A 129 1.60 8.95 26.93
C PRO A 129 2.24 10.34 26.95
N CYS A 130 2.51 10.90 25.76
CA CYS A 130 2.95 12.29 25.65
C CYS A 130 1.78 13.22 25.99
N ALA A 131 1.81 13.84 27.16
CA ALA A 131 0.85 14.87 27.53
C ALA A 131 0.82 15.97 26.45
N ALA A 132 -0.37 16.50 26.14
CA ALA A 132 -0.49 17.66 25.27
C ALA A 132 0.24 18.86 25.90
N TRP A 133 1.09 19.50 25.12
CA TRP A 133 1.66 20.80 25.45
C TRP A 133 0.59 21.88 25.29
N ASP A 134 0.74 22.99 26.01
CA ASP A 134 -0.18 24.12 25.88
C ASP A 134 0.09 24.84 24.55
N GLU A 135 -0.98 25.06 23.76
CA GLU A 135 -0.90 25.74 22.47
C GLU A 135 -0.38 27.17 22.58
N SER A 136 -0.53 27.80 23.75
CA SER A 136 0.00 29.15 24.03
C SER A 136 1.53 29.21 23.99
N GLN A 137 2.20 28.07 24.14
CA GLN A 137 3.65 27.98 24.19
C GLN A 137 4.26 27.77 22.79
N PHE A 138 3.45 27.52 21.77
CA PHE A 138 3.94 27.22 20.43
C PHE A 138 4.56 28.45 19.78
N SER A 139 5.68 28.26 19.08
CA SER A 139 6.16 29.24 18.10
C SER A 139 5.13 29.45 16.99
N SER A 140 5.27 30.55 16.23
CA SER A 140 4.40 30.85 15.09
C SER A 140 4.36 29.71 14.06
N GLU A 141 5.52 29.11 13.78
CA GLU A 141 5.67 28.02 12.82
C GLU A 141 5.01 26.73 13.33
N GLN A 142 5.24 26.39 14.60
CA GLN A 142 4.60 25.24 15.25
C GLN A 142 3.08 25.40 15.27
N LYS A 143 2.56 26.59 15.60
CA LYS A 143 1.12 26.86 15.61
C LYS A 143 0.52 26.73 14.22
N LYS A 144 1.19 27.27 13.18
CA LYS A 144 0.75 27.15 11.78
C LYS A 144 0.66 25.68 11.34
N ALA A 145 1.69 24.89 11.63
CA ALA A 145 1.70 23.47 11.26
C ALA A 145 0.67 22.65 12.04
N PHE A 146 0.53 22.92 13.35
CA PHE A 146 -0.50 22.32 14.19
C PHE A 146 -1.90 22.61 13.67
N ASP A 147 -2.21 23.88 13.36
CA ASP A 147 -3.52 24.28 12.85
C ASP A 147 -3.80 23.67 11.46
N PHE A 148 -2.78 23.58 10.60
CA PHE A 148 -2.90 22.93 9.30
C PHE A 148 -3.19 21.43 9.43
N CYS A 149 -2.48 20.72 10.32
CA CYS A 149 -2.77 19.31 10.59
C CYS A 149 -4.13 19.13 11.25
N LYS A 150 -4.54 20.05 12.12
CA LYS A 150 -5.88 20.04 12.74
C LYS A 150 -6.96 20.11 11.67
N GLN A 151 -6.85 21.02 10.71
CA GLN A 151 -7.77 21.12 9.57
C GLN A 151 -7.86 19.80 8.81
N LYS A 152 -6.74 19.11 8.54
CA LYS A 152 -6.78 17.78 7.89
C LYS A 152 -7.57 16.76 8.69
N LEU A 153 -7.40 16.74 10.01
CA LEU A 153 -8.16 15.85 10.89
C LEU A 153 -9.65 16.19 10.94
N ASP A 154 -10.06 17.44 10.68
CA ASP A 154 -11.50 17.80 10.60
C ASP A 154 -12.20 17.10 9.43
N PHE A 155 -11.46 16.73 8.38
CA PHE A 155 -11.99 16.03 7.21
C PHE A 155 -11.96 14.49 7.34
N ILE A 156 -11.58 13.97 8.52
CA ILE A 156 -11.60 12.54 8.81
C ILE A 156 -12.76 12.29 9.79
N PRO A 157 -13.89 11.70 9.33
CA PRO A 157 -15.08 11.50 10.17
C PRO A 157 -14.79 10.77 11.48
N GLU A 158 -13.85 9.83 11.46
CA GLU A 158 -13.45 9.06 12.65
C GLU A 158 -12.65 9.91 13.65
N ALA A 159 -12.03 11.00 13.20
CA ALA A 159 -11.28 11.90 14.07
C ALA A 159 -12.16 13.02 14.65
N THR A 160 -13.29 13.35 14.01
CA THR A 160 -14.21 14.39 14.49
C THR A 160 -15.07 13.92 15.67
N SER A 161 -15.31 12.61 15.79
CA SER A 161 -16.01 12.02 16.95
C SER A 161 -15.15 12.00 18.22
N VAL A 162 -13.85 12.26 18.12
CA VAL A 162 -12.92 12.16 19.23
C VAL A 162 -12.86 13.45 20.05
N ASN A 163 -12.71 13.31 21.38
CA ASN A 163 -12.57 14.43 22.30
C ASN A 163 -11.51 15.44 21.83
N SER A 164 -11.85 16.73 21.87
CA SER A 164 -11.01 17.83 21.37
C SER A 164 -9.60 17.88 21.97
N LYS A 165 -9.45 17.55 23.26
CA LYS A 165 -8.14 17.48 23.95
C LYS A 165 -7.28 16.34 23.41
N TYR A 166 -7.89 15.19 23.17
CA TYR A 166 -7.20 14.05 22.59
C TYR A 166 -6.79 14.33 21.14
N ARG A 167 -7.67 14.99 20.38
CA ARG A 167 -7.36 15.41 19.02
C ARG A 167 -6.21 16.43 18.96
N ALA A 168 -6.14 17.37 19.89
CA ALA A 168 -4.98 18.25 20.02
C ALA A 168 -3.70 17.43 20.29
N THR A 169 -3.77 16.41 21.15
CA THR A 169 -2.63 15.50 21.39
C THR A 169 -2.18 14.79 20.12
N ILE A 170 -3.12 14.27 19.31
CA ILE A 170 -2.82 13.65 18.02
C ILE A 170 -2.13 14.65 17.08
N CYS A 171 -2.66 15.87 16.95
CA CYS A 171 -2.04 16.90 16.10
C CYS A 171 -0.59 17.16 16.51
N GLN A 172 -0.31 17.30 17.81
CA GLN A 172 1.06 17.51 18.30
C GLN A 172 1.96 16.29 18.01
N ASN A 173 1.46 15.07 18.20
CA ASN A 173 2.19 13.85 17.85
C ASN A 173 2.49 13.77 16.35
N LEU A 174 1.59 14.25 15.50
CA LEU A 174 1.75 14.24 14.05
C LEU A 174 2.64 15.35 13.51
N THR A 175 2.77 16.50 14.20
CA THR A 175 3.41 17.71 13.65
C THR A 175 4.71 18.11 14.33
N PHE A 176 5.04 17.54 15.49
CA PHE A 176 6.29 17.81 16.19
C PHE A 176 7.26 16.63 16.05
N PRO A 177 8.47 16.82 15.46
CA PRO A 177 9.38 15.71 15.15
C PRO A 177 9.71 14.80 16.33
N ASP A 178 10.03 15.37 17.49
CA ASP A 178 10.38 14.58 18.69
C ASP A 178 9.19 13.75 19.18
N ARG A 179 7.96 14.28 19.09
CA ARG A 179 6.75 13.54 19.44
C ARG A 179 6.42 12.47 18.39
N PHE A 180 6.60 12.77 17.09
CA PHE A 180 6.39 11.80 16.02
C PHE A 180 7.34 10.61 16.17
N LYS A 181 8.63 10.91 16.44
CA LYS A 181 9.67 9.93 16.72
C LYS A 181 9.26 9.02 17.89
N TYR A 182 8.86 9.60 19.01
CA TYR A 182 8.48 8.85 20.21
C TYR A 182 7.16 8.06 20.05
N GLU A 183 6.16 8.63 19.38
CA GLU A 183 4.84 8.04 19.26
C GLU A 183 4.79 6.93 18.21
N TYR A 184 5.38 7.18 17.04
CA TYR A 184 5.19 6.36 15.85
C TYR A 184 6.43 5.60 15.41
N LEU A 185 7.63 6.12 15.70
CA LEU A 185 8.91 5.50 15.32
C LEU A 185 9.70 5.00 16.54
N ASN A 186 9.04 4.80 17.68
CA ASN A 186 9.65 4.18 18.85
C ASN A 186 9.45 2.66 18.77
N PRO A 187 10.52 1.89 18.53
CA PRO A 187 10.40 0.44 18.36
C PRO A 187 10.04 -0.27 19.65
N GLN A 188 10.30 0.34 20.82
CA GLN A 188 9.91 -0.24 22.11
C GLN A 188 8.38 -0.34 22.25
N ARG A 189 7.62 0.47 21.48
CA ARG A 189 6.15 0.43 21.41
C ARG A 189 5.59 -0.69 20.55
N LEU A 190 6.45 -1.44 19.86
CA LEU A 190 6.04 -2.59 19.05
C LEU A 190 5.89 -3.82 19.95
N GLU A 191 4.76 -4.52 19.84
CA GLU A 191 4.45 -5.74 20.61
C GLU A 191 5.58 -6.78 20.53
N ASN A 192 6.17 -6.92 19.34
CA ASN A 192 7.19 -7.93 19.05
C ASN A 192 8.62 -7.51 19.41
N TYR A 193 8.85 -6.29 19.90
CA TYR A 193 10.21 -5.84 20.24
C TYR A 193 10.76 -6.53 21.49
N LYS A 194 9.90 -6.83 22.47
CA LYS A 194 10.30 -7.38 23.78
C LYS A 194 10.89 -8.79 23.71
N THR A 195 10.59 -9.57 22.67
CA THR A 195 11.00 -10.97 22.54
C THR A 195 12.32 -11.18 21.80
N ARG A 196 12.93 -10.11 21.26
CA ARG A 196 14.05 -10.21 20.30
C ARG A 196 15.36 -9.56 20.75
N THR A 197 15.50 -9.20 22.02
CA THR A 197 16.78 -8.74 22.57
C THR A 197 17.73 -9.93 22.76
N THR A 198 18.25 -10.47 21.66
CA THR A 198 19.50 -11.22 21.73
C THR A 198 20.57 -10.24 22.25
N PRO A 199 21.39 -10.63 23.25
CA PRO A 199 22.52 -9.83 23.67
C PRO A 199 23.53 -9.76 22.52
N GLY A 200 23.32 -8.79 21.62
CA GLY A 200 24.20 -8.48 20.50
C GLY A 200 25.30 -7.52 20.92
N THR A 201 26.35 -7.41 20.11
CA THR A 201 27.42 -6.45 20.38
C THR A 201 26.90 -5.02 20.11
N PRO A 202 27.33 -3.99 20.87
CA PRO A 202 26.76 -2.63 20.82
C PRO A 202 26.75 -1.92 19.44
N ASN A 203 27.45 -2.47 18.44
CA ASN A 203 27.55 -1.89 17.09
C ASN A 203 26.64 -2.57 16.04
N ASP A 204 25.82 -3.53 16.43
CA ASP A 204 25.04 -4.35 15.49
C ASP A 204 23.67 -3.77 15.12
N SER A 205 23.39 -2.49 15.41
CA SER A 205 22.12 -1.90 15.01
C SER A 205 22.03 -1.87 13.49
N ILE A 206 20.96 -2.46 12.94
CA ILE A 206 20.71 -2.58 11.51
C ILE A 206 19.29 -2.11 11.25
N MET A 207 19.05 -1.40 10.15
CA MET A 207 17.74 -0.98 9.69
C MET A 207 17.66 -1.11 8.17
N LYS A 208 16.92 -2.10 7.65
CA LYS A 208 16.72 -2.23 6.20
C LYS A 208 15.57 -1.36 5.72
N VAL A 209 15.71 -0.89 4.48
CA VAL A 209 14.75 -0.01 3.83
C VAL A 209 14.28 -0.65 2.53
N ARG A 210 12.97 -0.66 2.30
CA ARG A 210 12.35 -1.27 1.12
C ARG A 210 11.23 -0.39 0.56
N LEU A 211 11.12 -0.35 -0.76
CA LEU A 211 10.00 0.24 -1.48
C LEU A 211 8.89 -0.80 -1.59
N VAL A 212 7.68 -0.44 -1.18
CA VAL A 212 6.48 -1.26 -1.38
C VAL A 212 5.62 -0.60 -2.45
N ILE A 213 5.16 -1.40 -3.41
CA ILE A 213 4.24 -0.95 -4.45
C ILE A 213 2.94 -1.71 -4.31
N THR A 214 1.84 -0.97 -4.29
CA THR A 214 0.48 -1.50 -4.04
C THR A 214 -0.48 -1.06 -5.13
N GLU A 215 -1.42 -1.94 -5.46
CA GLU A 215 -2.50 -1.61 -6.40
C GLU A 215 -3.50 -0.64 -5.79
N LEU A 216 -3.80 0.45 -6.51
CA LEU A 216 -4.86 1.41 -6.17
C LEU A 216 -6.23 0.80 -6.49
N SER A 217 -6.81 0.05 -5.55
CA SER A 217 -8.12 -0.61 -5.72
C SER A 217 -8.20 -1.62 -6.88
N GLU A 218 -8.96 -2.69 -6.67
CA GLU A 218 -9.17 -3.76 -7.65
C GLU A 218 -10.33 -3.47 -8.60
N ALA A 219 -11.13 -2.42 -8.33
CA ALA A 219 -12.28 -2.13 -9.17
C ALA A 219 -11.85 -2.01 -10.64
N THR A 220 -12.59 -2.68 -11.53
CA THR A 220 -12.29 -2.79 -12.96
C THR A 220 -12.05 -1.42 -13.60
N GLN A 221 -12.76 -0.40 -13.09
CA GLN A 221 -12.62 1.00 -13.49
C GLN A 221 -11.23 1.57 -13.22
N HIS A 222 -10.65 1.29 -12.06
CA HIS A 222 -9.28 1.73 -11.76
C HIS A 222 -8.29 1.02 -12.68
N ARG A 223 -8.38 -0.30 -12.87
CA ARG A 223 -7.52 -1.03 -13.83
C ARG A 223 -7.58 -0.42 -15.23
N PHE A 224 -8.79 -0.08 -15.66
CA PHE A 224 -9.02 0.55 -16.95
C PHE A 224 -8.38 1.96 -17.02
N ILE A 225 -8.70 2.84 -16.07
CA ILE A 225 -8.11 4.19 -15.99
C ILE A 225 -6.58 4.09 -15.94
N ARG A 226 -6.00 3.07 -15.29
CA ARG A 226 -4.55 2.82 -15.28
C ARG A 226 -3.97 2.42 -16.63
N LYS A 227 -4.64 1.51 -17.34
CA LYS A 227 -4.20 1.04 -18.66
C LYS A 227 -4.18 2.16 -19.70
N PHE A 228 -5.11 3.09 -19.59
CA PHE A 228 -5.30 4.14 -20.57
C PHE A 228 -4.76 5.50 -20.13
N GLY A 229 -4.67 5.77 -18.83
CA GLY A 229 -4.14 7.04 -18.30
C GLY A 229 -2.69 7.30 -18.71
N SER A 230 -1.90 6.23 -18.89
CA SER A 230 -0.54 6.33 -19.45
C SER A 230 -0.54 6.78 -20.91
N MET A 231 -1.48 6.29 -21.73
CA MET A 231 -1.68 6.72 -23.12
C MET A 231 -2.21 8.16 -23.23
N PHE A 232 -2.91 8.64 -22.20
CA PHE A 232 -3.49 9.98 -22.16
C PHE A 232 -2.57 11.05 -21.58
N GLY A 233 -1.39 10.67 -21.08
CA GLY A 233 -0.50 11.60 -20.38
C GLY A 233 -1.05 12.04 -19.02
N LEU A 234 -2.12 11.39 -18.53
CA LEU A 234 -2.69 11.62 -17.20
C LEU A 234 -1.75 11.14 -16.08
N THR A 235 -0.76 10.31 -16.42
CA THR A 235 0.34 9.92 -15.52
C THR A 235 1.60 10.79 -15.69
N GLY A 236 1.51 11.90 -16.43
CA GLY A 236 2.61 12.83 -16.65
C GLY A 236 2.98 13.54 -15.35
N GLY A 237 3.85 12.91 -14.56
CA GLY A 237 4.31 13.41 -13.26
C GLY A 237 4.67 12.29 -12.28
N THR A 238 4.08 11.10 -12.42
CA THR A 238 4.31 10.01 -11.46
C THR A 238 5.36 9.02 -11.96
N THR A 239 6.31 8.66 -11.10
CA THR A 239 7.41 7.74 -11.41
C THR A 239 6.89 6.33 -11.71
N TYR A 240 5.95 5.82 -10.92
CA TYR A 240 5.47 4.44 -10.96
C TYR A 240 4.07 4.27 -11.59
N GLY A 241 3.53 5.32 -12.21
CA GLY A 241 2.17 5.31 -12.76
C GLY A 241 1.13 5.47 -11.65
N MET A 242 -0.04 4.85 -11.80
CA MET A 242 -1.14 4.93 -10.83
C MET A 242 -1.09 3.76 -9.84
N PHE A 243 0.00 3.69 -9.10
CA PHE A 243 0.20 2.77 -7.99
C PHE A 243 0.49 3.57 -6.73
N HIS A 244 0.10 3.01 -5.58
CA HIS A 244 0.45 3.60 -4.29
C HIS A 244 1.80 3.05 -3.84
N THR A 245 2.68 3.96 -3.42
CA THR A 245 3.99 3.62 -2.89
C THR A 245 4.06 3.90 -1.40
N ALA A 246 4.77 3.04 -0.71
CA ALA A 246 5.07 3.14 0.71
C ALA A 246 6.51 2.68 0.95
N LEU A 247 7.04 2.96 2.13
CA LEU A 247 8.33 2.42 2.58
C LEU A 247 8.12 1.46 3.72
N ILE A 248 8.92 0.40 3.73
CA ILE A 248 9.20 -0.34 4.95
C ILE A 248 10.57 0.08 5.43
N VAL A 249 10.62 0.69 6.62
CA VAL A 249 11.85 1.15 7.27
C VAL A 249 11.98 0.38 8.58
N GLY A 250 12.88 -0.60 8.63
CA GLY A 250 13.00 -1.50 9.77
C GLY A 250 11.67 -2.19 10.09
N PRO A 251 11.04 -1.91 11.24
CA PRO A 251 9.77 -2.49 11.64
C PRO A 251 8.55 -1.58 11.36
N TRP A 252 8.74 -0.48 10.61
CA TRP A 252 7.68 0.49 10.34
C TRP A 252 7.23 0.42 8.88
N TYR A 253 5.92 0.30 8.66
CA TYR A 253 5.32 0.53 7.35
C TYR A 253 4.88 2.00 7.28
N LEU A 254 5.63 2.81 6.53
CA LEU A 254 5.44 4.25 6.40
C LEU A 254 4.74 4.57 5.07
N GLU A 255 3.59 5.22 5.14
CA GLU A 255 2.83 5.64 3.96
C GLU A 255 2.24 7.04 4.10
N TRP A 256 1.93 7.65 2.96
CA TRP A 256 1.24 8.95 2.87
C TRP A 256 0.15 8.85 1.81
N GLY A 257 -1.10 9.13 2.19
CA GLY A 257 -2.28 8.87 1.38
C GLY A 257 -3.13 10.10 1.08
N ASP A 258 -4.32 9.87 0.54
CA ASP A 258 -5.32 10.88 0.19
C ASP A 258 -5.79 11.74 1.38
N LYS A 259 -5.65 11.23 2.61
CA LYS A 259 -5.86 12.00 3.85
C LYS A 259 -4.78 13.04 4.14
N SER A 260 -3.75 13.16 3.29
CA SER A 260 -2.64 14.13 3.44
C SER A 260 -1.86 13.98 4.75
N LEU A 261 -1.86 12.78 5.34
CA LEU A 261 -1.17 12.45 6.59
C LEU A 261 -0.16 11.32 6.36
N ALA A 262 1.04 11.51 6.90
CA ALA A 262 2.11 10.55 6.95
C ALA A 262 1.85 9.68 8.18
N ILE A 263 1.60 8.40 7.93
CA ILE A 263 1.19 7.44 8.93
C ILE A 263 2.18 6.29 9.00
N VAL A 264 2.44 5.85 10.22
CA VAL A 264 3.21 4.65 10.50
C VAL A 264 2.25 3.56 10.93
N ARG A 265 2.30 2.43 10.25
CA ARG A 265 1.47 1.27 10.52
C ARG A 265 2.32 0.10 10.97
N ASN A 266 1.79 -0.67 11.91
CA ASN A 266 2.31 -1.98 12.28
C ASN A 266 1.85 -3.08 11.31
N ARG A 267 1.14 -2.71 10.24
CA ARG A 267 0.50 -3.62 9.29
C ARG A 267 0.86 -3.22 7.87
N SER A 268 1.05 -4.23 7.02
CA SER A 268 1.23 -4.07 5.59
C SER A 268 -0.09 -3.97 4.84
N SER A 269 -0.01 -3.51 3.59
CA SER A 269 -1.14 -3.46 2.67
C SER A 269 -1.51 -4.85 2.11
N ALA A 270 -2.80 -5.20 2.17
CA ALA A 270 -3.38 -6.36 1.47
C ALA A 270 -3.27 -6.29 -0.06
N LYS A 271 -2.86 -5.13 -0.59
CA LYS A 271 -2.77 -4.87 -2.04
C LYS A 271 -1.32 -4.81 -2.53
N ALA A 272 -0.36 -5.29 -1.74
CA ALA A 272 1.06 -5.31 -2.10
C ALA A 272 1.31 -6.19 -3.34
N VAL A 273 1.87 -5.58 -4.38
CA VAL A 273 2.21 -6.28 -5.62
C VAL A 273 3.68 -6.68 -5.62
N PHE A 274 4.54 -5.75 -5.21
CA PHE A 274 5.98 -5.89 -5.32
C PHE A 274 6.68 -5.14 -4.19
N VAL A 275 7.80 -5.69 -3.74
CA VAL A 275 8.67 -5.06 -2.75
C VAL A 275 10.10 -5.03 -3.26
N ALA A 276 10.65 -3.84 -3.46
CA ALA A 276 12.03 -3.67 -3.92
C ALA A 276 12.95 -3.38 -2.71
N PRO A 277 14.10 -4.06 -2.57
CA PRO A 277 15.10 -3.67 -1.59
C PRO A 277 15.74 -2.33 -1.98
N ILE A 278 15.81 -1.38 -1.04
CA ILE A 278 16.52 -0.11 -1.25
C ILE A 278 17.93 -0.21 -0.69
N GLY A 279 18.08 -0.68 0.54
CA GLY A 279 19.39 -0.85 1.16
C GLY A 279 19.30 -1.14 2.65
N THR A 280 20.45 -1.09 3.33
CA THR A 280 20.58 -1.38 4.76
C THR A 280 21.41 -0.30 5.43
N ILE A 281 20.85 0.32 6.47
CA ILE A 281 21.54 1.26 7.35
C ILE A 281 22.13 0.45 8.51
N GLN A 282 23.40 0.67 8.83
CA GLN A 282 24.10 -0.03 9.90
C GLN A 282 24.76 0.95 10.88
N GLY A 283 24.84 0.55 12.14
CA GLY A 283 25.41 1.32 13.25
C GLY A 283 24.37 2.15 14.00
N THR A 284 24.40 2.07 15.34
CA THR A 284 23.40 2.65 16.25
C THR A 284 23.20 4.16 16.03
N GLN A 285 24.29 4.93 15.94
CA GLN A 285 24.22 6.38 15.69
C GLN A 285 23.58 6.71 14.34
N ARG A 286 23.97 5.99 13.28
CA ARG A 286 23.42 6.21 11.92
C ARG A 286 21.94 5.85 11.87
N VAL A 287 21.53 4.72 12.46
CA VAL A 287 20.12 4.32 12.53
C VAL A 287 19.30 5.40 13.25
N ASN A 288 19.75 5.89 14.41
CA ASN A 288 19.02 6.93 15.14
C ASN A 288 18.92 8.26 14.38
N GLN A 289 20.01 8.72 13.76
CA GLN A 289 19.99 9.92 12.90
C GLN A 289 18.98 9.79 11.76
N LYS A 290 18.84 8.59 11.19
CA LYS A 290 17.91 8.32 10.10
C LYS A 290 16.46 8.25 10.56
N ILE A 291 16.21 7.75 11.76
CA ILE A 291 14.88 7.81 12.39
C ILE A 291 14.49 9.27 12.68
N GLU A 292 15.42 10.10 13.18
CA GLU A 292 15.19 11.53 13.41
C GLU A 292 14.87 12.28 12.12
N ALA A 293 15.64 12.02 11.05
CA ALA A 293 15.38 12.61 9.74
C ALA A 293 13.99 12.23 9.18
N LEU A 294 13.57 10.97 9.34
CA LEU A 294 12.22 10.54 8.96
C LEU A 294 11.13 11.19 9.82
N ALA A 295 11.33 11.27 11.13
CA ALA A 295 10.36 11.92 12.02
C ALA A 295 10.16 13.39 11.65
N LYS A 296 11.25 14.10 11.34
CA LYS A 296 11.21 15.49 10.84
C LYS A 296 10.44 15.58 9.52
N LEU A 297 10.75 14.74 8.54
CA LEU A 297 10.05 14.71 7.26
C LEU A 297 8.54 14.46 7.42
N CYS A 298 8.16 13.45 8.21
CA CYS A 298 6.75 13.12 8.43
C CYS A 298 6.00 14.27 9.12
N ALA A 299 6.61 14.87 10.15
CA ALA A 299 6.07 16.02 10.86
C ALA A 299 5.87 17.23 9.94
N GLU A 300 6.85 17.52 9.08
CA GLU A 300 6.77 18.60 8.08
C GLU A 300 5.63 18.34 7.08
N TRP A 301 5.52 17.13 6.52
CA TRP A 301 4.48 16.79 5.56
C TRP A 301 3.08 16.86 6.17
N ASN A 302 2.94 16.40 7.41
CA ASN A 302 1.69 16.54 8.18
C ASN A 302 1.32 18.01 8.43
N GLY A 303 2.31 18.86 8.69
CA GLY A 303 2.12 20.28 8.97
C GLY A 303 2.00 21.20 7.76
N THR A 304 2.40 20.76 6.55
CA THR A 304 2.56 21.70 5.42
C THR A 304 2.09 21.22 4.04
N LYS A 305 1.92 19.91 3.81
CA LYS A 305 1.61 19.36 2.47
C LYS A 305 0.17 18.87 2.37
N THR A 306 -0.50 19.14 1.25
CA THR A 306 -1.81 18.54 0.91
C THR A 306 -1.63 17.55 -0.22
N TYR A 307 -2.38 16.45 -0.17
CA TYR A 307 -2.38 15.43 -1.21
C TYR A 307 -2.97 15.97 -2.50
N ASP A 308 -2.16 15.90 -3.55
CA ASP A 308 -2.52 16.16 -4.92
C ASP A 308 -2.04 14.99 -5.78
N ARG A 309 -2.92 14.45 -6.65
CA ARG A 309 -2.62 13.25 -7.43
C ARG A 309 -1.42 13.41 -8.36
N LYS A 310 -1.12 14.64 -8.79
CA LYS A 310 -0.11 14.94 -9.79
C LYS A 310 1.16 15.51 -9.19
N ASP A 311 1.04 16.53 -8.34
CA ASP A 311 2.16 17.37 -7.93
C ASP A 311 2.62 17.10 -6.48
N CYS A 312 1.83 16.39 -5.68
CA CYS A 312 2.14 16.08 -4.28
C CYS A 312 1.39 14.82 -3.84
N ASN A 313 1.89 13.64 -4.22
CA ASN A 313 1.26 12.33 -3.94
C ASN A 313 2.18 11.40 -3.13
N CYS A 314 1.75 10.16 -2.90
CA CYS A 314 2.49 9.12 -2.19
C CYS A 314 3.89 8.83 -2.75
N GLN A 315 4.09 9.01 -4.06
CA GLN A 315 5.38 8.77 -4.72
C GLN A 315 6.38 9.87 -4.40
N HIS A 316 5.93 11.13 -4.44
CA HIS A 316 6.75 12.28 -4.02
C HIS A 316 7.16 12.17 -2.55
N PHE A 317 6.24 11.74 -1.69
CA PHE A 317 6.55 11.48 -0.28
C PHE A 317 7.59 10.37 -0.13
N THR A 318 7.42 9.27 -0.88
CA THR A 318 8.34 8.13 -0.85
C THR A 318 9.74 8.53 -1.30
N GLU A 319 9.84 9.32 -2.37
CA GLU A 319 11.10 9.87 -2.88
C GLU A 319 11.74 10.80 -1.84
N ALA A 320 10.98 11.73 -1.26
CA ALA A 320 11.47 12.61 -0.19
C ALA A 320 11.94 11.83 1.05
N ALA A 321 11.31 10.70 1.37
CA ALA A 321 11.73 9.83 2.47
C ALA A 321 13.02 9.06 2.15
N ILE A 322 13.20 8.59 0.92
CA ILE A 322 14.45 7.98 0.45
C ILE A 322 15.59 9.02 0.51
N ASP A 323 15.32 10.26 0.11
CA ASP A 323 16.28 11.36 0.16
C ASP A 323 16.63 11.75 1.60
N ALA A 324 15.65 11.86 2.50
CA ALA A 324 15.89 12.11 3.93
C ALA A 324 16.75 11.00 4.58
N LEU A 325 16.64 9.77 4.06
CA LEU A 325 17.47 8.66 4.46
C LEU A 325 18.86 8.66 3.81
N ASN A 326 19.16 9.59 2.90
CA ASN A 326 20.35 9.58 2.03
C ASN A 326 20.56 8.25 1.32
N MET A 327 19.48 7.66 0.78
CA MET A 327 19.52 6.33 0.14
C MET A 327 19.22 6.37 -1.37
N SER A 328 19.22 7.55 -1.98
CA SER A 328 18.86 7.73 -3.40
C SER A 328 19.87 7.05 -4.33
N ILE A 329 21.16 7.01 -3.95
CA ILE A 329 22.20 6.31 -4.71
C ILE A 329 21.98 4.80 -4.63
N GLU A 330 21.79 4.27 -3.43
CA GLU A 330 21.53 2.85 -3.17
C GLU A 330 20.25 2.40 -3.87
N PHE A 331 19.20 3.23 -3.86
CA PHE A 331 17.96 2.98 -4.57
C PHE A 331 18.21 2.78 -6.07
N ASN A 332 18.90 3.72 -6.70
CA ASN A 332 19.20 3.64 -8.13
C ASN A 332 20.13 2.49 -8.49
N HIS A 333 21.03 2.10 -7.59
CA HIS A 333 21.94 0.98 -7.78
C HIS A 333 21.26 -0.38 -7.59
N ASN A 334 20.39 -0.51 -6.58
CA ASN A 334 19.80 -1.79 -6.18
C ASN A 334 18.55 -2.16 -6.98
N ILE A 335 17.92 -1.19 -7.66
CA ILE A 335 16.89 -1.51 -8.65
C ILE A 335 17.55 -2.00 -9.94
N ASP A 336 17.59 -3.33 -10.07
CA ASP A 336 18.11 -3.99 -11.25
C ASP A 336 17.28 -3.69 -12.53
N ALA A 337 17.83 -4.07 -13.69
CA ALA A 337 17.21 -3.83 -14.99
C ALA A 337 15.85 -4.54 -15.17
N LYS A 338 15.65 -5.72 -14.57
CA LYS A 338 14.39 -6.48 -14.64
C LYS A 338 13.33 -5.83 -13.78
N THR A 339 13.68 -5.40 -12.57
CA THR A 339 12.81 -4.63 -11.69
C THR A 339 12.40 -3.34 -12.39
N ASN A 340 13.33 -2.56 -12.94
CA ASN A 340 13.03 -1.35 -13.71
C ASN A 340 12.10 -1.62 -14.90
N LYS A 341 12.31 -2.73 -15.64
CA LYS A 341 11.45 -3.14 -16.74
C LYS A 341 10.04 -3.49 -16.26
N PHE A 342 9.92 -4.17 -15.13
CA PHE A 342 8.65 -4.49 -14.49
C PHE A 342 7.92 -3.20 -14.07
N LEU A 343 8.59 -2.27 -13.39
CA LEU A 343 8.01 -0.98 -12.99
C LEU A 343 7.52 -0.16 -14.18
N LYS A 344 8.31 -0.11 -15.27
CA LYS A 344 7.91 0.54 -16.52
C LYS A 344 6.68 -0.12 -17.14
N LYS A 345 6.63 -1.46 -17.15
CA LYS A 345 5.48 -2.21 -17.66
C LYS A 345 4.23 -1.97 -16.81
N MET A 346 4.36 -1.94 -15.48
CA MET A 346 3.25 -1.61 -14.59
C MET A 346 2.74 -0.20 -14.87
N LYS A 347 3.63 0.78 -15.00
CA LYS A 347 3.28 2.17 -15.36
C LYS A 347 2.53 2.25 -16.69
N GLN A 348 3.01 1.51 -17.70
CA GLN A 348 2.42 1.52 -19.04
C GLN A 348 1.07 0.81 -19.09
N LEU A 349 0.97 -0.38 -18.51
CA LEU A 349 -0.22 -1.24 -18.62
C LEU A 349 -1.24 -1.01 -17.53
N GLY A 350 -0.86 -0.33 -16.44
CA GLY A 350 -1.73 -0.14 -15.29
C GLY A 350 -2.08 -1.41 -14.52
N SER A 351 -1.37 -2.51 -14.79
CA SER A 351 -1.59 -3.82 -14.18
C SER A 351 -0.39 -4.19 -13.32
N GLY A 352 -0.64 -4.61 -12.09
CA GLY A 352 0.35 -5.19 -11.19
C GLY A 352 0.42 -6.71 -11.32
N GLU A 353 0.05 -7.28 -12.48
CA GLU A 353 0.22 -8.71 -12.72
C GLU A 353 1.67 -9.13 -12.46
N ARG A 354 1.84 -10.19 -11.67
CA ARG A 354 3.14 -10.73 -11.25
C ARG A 354 3.76 -11.55 -12.37
N VAL A 355 4.14 -10.85 -13.43
CA VAL A 355 4.69 -11.45 -14.65
C VAL A 355 6.20 -11.52 -14.58
N TYR A 356 6.74 -12.70 -14.83
CA TYR A 356 8.17 -12.95 -14.96
C TYR A 356 8.49 -13.54 -16.33
N LYS A 357 9.50 -13.02 -17.01
CA LYS A 357 9.97 -13.53 -18.29
C LYS A 357 11.34 -14.18 -18.13
N VAL A 358 11.42 -15.45 -18.47
CA VAL A 358 12.67 -16.22 -18.49
C VAL A 358 13.47 -15.79 -19.72
N ASP A 359 14.69 -15.31 -19.51
CA ASP A 359 15.59 -14.95 -20.61
C ASP A 359 16.10 -16.20 -21.34
N LYS A 360 16.56 -16.05 -22.59
CA LYS A 360 16.88 -17.19 -23.47
C LYS A 360 18.00 -18.06 -22.90
N GLU A 361 18.97 -17.40 -22.27
CA GLU A 361 20.17 -17.96 -21.68
C GLU A 361 19.80 -18.79 -20.45
N LEU A 362 19.01 -18.22 -19.54
CA LEU A 362 18.48 -18.95 -18.39
C LEU A 362 17.56 -20.10 -18.84
N LYS A 363 16.70 -19.88 -19.83
CA LYS A 363 15.84 -20.93 -20.41
C LYS A 363 16.66 -22.11 -20.90
N LYS A 364 17.76 -21.85 -21.63
CA LYS A 364 18.67 -22.90 -22.11
C LYS A 364 19.26 -23.69 -20.94
N VAL A 365 19.79 -23.01 -19.93
CA VAL A 365 20.36 -23.66 -18.73
C VAL A 365 19.31 -24.54 -18.02
N LEU A 366 18.08 -24.04 -17.86
CA LEU A 366 17.01 -24.76 -17.16
C LEU A 366 16.52 -26.01 -17.92
N LEU A 367 16.61 -26.01 -19.25
CA LEU A 367 16.21 -27.13 -20.10
C LEU A 367 17.33 -28.17 -20.26
N ASP A 368 18.57 -27.73 -20.46
CA ASP A 368 19.70 -28.60 -20.83
C ASP A 368 20.34 -29.32 -19.62
N SER A 369 20.09 -28.85 -18.40
CA SER A 369 20.75 -29.38 -17.19
C SER A 369 20.32 -30.83 -16.88
N ASN A 370 21.28 -31.71 -16.58
CA ASN A 370 20.97 -33.08 -16.15
C ASN A 370 20.95 -33.16 -14.62
N VAL A 371 19.77 -32.95 -14.02
CA VAL A 371 19.57 -33.10 -12.57
C VAL A 371 19.31 -34.57 -12.26
N ILE A 372 20.12 -35.16 -11.38
CA ILE A 372 19.90 -36.51 -10.85
C ILE A 372 19.30 -36.37 -9.46
N THR A 373 18.06 -36.82 -9.27
CA THR A 373 17.39 -36.87 -7.96
C THR A 373 16.63 -38.19 -7.83
N THR A 374 16.60 -38.74 -6.62
CA THR A 374 15.81 -39.94 -6.29
C THR A 374 14.44 -39.58 -5.70
N ASP A 375 14.18 -38.30 -5.45
CA ASP A 375 12.91 -37.81 -4.92
C ASP A 375 11.88 -37.64 -6.05
N ASN A 376 10.82 -38.46 -6.02
CA ASN A 376 9.81 -38.51 -7.07
C ASN A 376 9.06 -37.18 -7.23
N ASP A 377 8.77 -36.48 -6.12
CA ASP A 377 8.06 -35.20 -6.13
C ASP A 377 8.90 -34.11 -6.81
N THR A 378 10.19 -34.05 -6.50
CA THR A 378 11.15 -33.15 -7.16
C THR A 378 11.28 -33.48 -8.64
N LEU A 379 11.33 -34.77 -9.01
CA LEU A 379 11.40 -35.18 -10.42
C LEU A 379 10.14 -34.73 -11.20
N GLN A 380 8.95 -34.91 -10.62
CA GLN A 380 7.69 -34.46 -11.21
C GLN A 380 7.63 -32.94 -11.37
N LEU A 381 8.09 -32.19 -10.37
CA LEU A 381 8.19 -30.73 -10.43
C LEU A 381 9.11 -30.28 -11.58
N ILE A 382 10.30 -30.89 -11.71
CA ILE A 382 11.26 -30.59 -12.77
C ILE A 382 10.64 -30.83 -14.15
N GLN A 383 10.03 -32.00 -14.37
CA GLN A 383 9.40 -32.33 -15.65
C GLN A 383 8.26 -31.36 -16.00
N THR A 384 7.43 -31.03 -15.01
CA THR A 384 6.31 -30.10 -15.18
C THR A 384 6.79 -28.70 -15.55
N MET A 385 7.80 -28.19 -14.84
CA MET A 385 8.35 -26.85 -15.08
C MET A 385 9.10 -26.76 -16.40
N ARG A 386 9.83 -27.80 -16.82
CA ARG A 386 10.46 -27.84 -18.15
C ARG A 386 9.44 -27.74 -19.27
N LYS A 387 8.37 -28.54 -19.21
CA LYS A 387 7.26 -28.48 -20.19
C LYS A 387 6.61 -27.08 -20.25
N LYS A 388 6.41 -26.44 -19.09
CA LYS A 388 5.92 -25.04 -19.02
C LYS A 388 6.92 -24.05 -19.65
N ILE A 389 8.22 -24.19 -19.40
CA ILE A 389 9.27 -23.33 -19.97
C ILE A 389 9.42 -23.53 -21.48
N GLU A 390 9.34 -24.77 -21.97
CA GLU A 390 9.40 -25.11 -23.40
C GLU A 390 8.29 -24.39 -24.16
N SER A 391 7.05 -24.53 -23.68
CA SER A 391 5.84 -23.94 -24.25
C SER A 391 5.75 -22.42 -24.06
N ASN A 392 6.25 -21.87 -22.96
CA ASN A 392 6.10 -20.46 -22.65
C ASN A 392 7.35 -19.89 -21.93
N SER A 393 7.81 -18.73 -22.37
CA SER A 393 8.91 -18.00 -21.72
C SER A 393 8.43 -17.01 -20.66
N THR A 394 7.11 -16.82 -20.50
CA THR A 394 6.51 -15.82 -19.63
C THR A 394 5.55 -16.47 -18.65
N PHE A 395 5.83 -16.30 -17.35
CA PHE A 395 5.04 -16.79 -16.23
C PHE A 395 4.22 -15.65 -15.65
N CYS A 396 2.96 -15.91 -15.29
CA CYS A 396 2.15 -15.00 -14.49
C CYS A 396 1.72 -15.76 -13.24
N PHE A 397 2.28 -15.37 -12.09
CA PHE A 397 2.05 -16.07 -10.83
C PHE A 397 0.75 -15.57 -10.19
N LYS A 398 -0.28 -16.40 -10.24
CA LYS A 398 -1.57 -16.15 -9.60
C LYS A 398 -1.51 -16.45 -8.12
N THR A 399 -0.80 -17.51 -7.75
CA THR A 399 -0.64 -17.93 -6.36
C THR A 399 0.82 -17.83 -5.90
N HIS A 400 1.01 -17.74 -4.59
CA HIS A 400 2.33 -17.75 -3.98
C HIS A 400 3.03 -19.11 -4.17
N LYS A 401 2.28 -20.21 -4.02
CA LYS A 401 2.72 -21.56 -4.36
C LYS A 401 3.30 -21.68 -5.78
N GLU A 402 2.66 -21.09 -6.80
CA GLU A 402 3.18 -21.13 -8.18
C GLU A 402 4.56 -20.47 -8.32
N LEU A 403 4.77 -19.35 -7.61
CA LEU A 403 6.07 -18.67 -7.57
C LEU A 403 7.12 -19.54 -6.86
N ASP A 404 6.77 -20.11 -5.70
CA ASP A 404 7.65 -20.97 -4.91
C ASP A 404 8.08 -22.21 -5.67
N GLU A 405 7.15 -22.89 -6.35
CA GLU A 405 7.44 -24.04 -7.20
C GLU A 405 8.42 -23.68 -8.32
N PHE A 406 8.23 -22.52 -8.97
CA PHE A 406 9.12 -22.06 -10.03
C PHE A 406 10.54 -21.80 -9.49
N VAL A 407 10.66 -21.09 -8.37
CA VAL A 407 11.96 -20.74 -7.78
C VAL A 407 12.66 -21.99 -7.24
N LYS A 408 11.93 -22.89 -6.58
CA LYS A 408 12.46 -24.19 -6.12
C LYS A 408 13.01 -24.99 -7.29
N PHE A 409 12.26 -25.08 -8.40
CA PHE A 409 12.73 -25.68 -9.64
C PHE A 409 14.03 -25.01 -10.15
N ALA A 410 14.06 -23.68 -10.24
CA ALA A 410 15.21 -22.96 -10.76
C ALA A 410 16.48 -23.17 -9.92
N ILE A 411 16.37 -23.18 -8.59
CA ILE A 411 17.49 -23.45 -7.67
C ILE A 411 17.96 -24.89 -7.79
N THR A 412 17.04 -25.86 -7.83
CA THR A 412 17.39 -27.28 -7.96
C THR A 412 18.15 -27.57 -9.25
N VAL A 413 17.74 -26.93 -10.35
CA VAL A 413 18.39 -27.11 -11.66
C VAL A 413 19.67 -26.29 -11.79
N HIS A 414 19.69 -25.09 -11.20
CA HIS A 414 20.81 -24.17 -11.28
C HIS A 414 21.08 -23.55 -9.90
N PRO A 415 21.93 -24.16 -9.05
CA PRO A 415 22.15 -23.68 -7.68
C PRO A 415 22.64 -22.22 -7.57
N LEU A 416 23.39 -21.75 -8.58
CA LEU A 416 23.85 -20.36 -8.67
C LEU A 416 22.73 -19.36 -8.99
N PHE A 417 21.51 -19.83 -9.27
CA PHE A 417 20.33 -19.00 -9.49
C PHE A 417 20.10 -18.05 -8.30
N THR A 418 20.37 -18.48 -7.08
CA THR A 418 20.25 -17.66 -5.85
C THR A 418 21.10 -16.39 -5.85
N SER A 419 22.15 -16.34 -6.66
CA SER A 419 23.04 -15.18 -6.83
C SER A 419 22.68 -14.32 -8.05
N SER A 420 21.61 -14.66 -8.77
CA SER A 420 21.19 -13.96 -9.99
C SER A 420 20.26 -12.76 -9.70
N GLN A 421 20.19 -11.81 -10.64
CA GLN A 421 19.20 -10.74 -10.60
C GLN A 421 17.76 -11.26 -10.71
N ASP A 422 17.55 -12.40 -11.38
CA ASP A 422 16.25 -13.07 -11.45
C ASP A 422 15.75 -13.47 -10.07
N TYR A 423 16.62 -14.03 -9.24
CA TYR A 423 16.26 -14.41 -7.87
C TYR A 423 15.90 -13.19 -7.02
N VAL A 424 16.64 -12.08 -7.16
CA VAL A 424 16.31 -10.81 -6.46
C VAL A 424 14.95 -10.27 -6.89
N PHE A 425 14.66 -10.25 -8.19
CA PHE A 425 13.36 -9.81 -8.72
C PHE A 425 12.20 -10.70 -8.22
N LEU A 426 12.35 -12.03 -8.32
CA LEU A 426 11.32 -12.98 -7.88
C LEU A 426 11.09 -12.89 -6.37
N ARG A 427 12.15 -12.64 -5.58
CA ARG A 427 12.03 -12.35 -4.15
C ARG A 427 11.16 -11.12 -3.88
N GLY A 428 11.22 -10.10 -4.74
CA GLY A 428 10.35 -8.93 -4.63
C GLY A 428 8.86 -9.25 -4.84
N LEU A 429 8.54 -10.22 -5.70
CA LEU A 429 7.17 -10.72 -5.90
C LEU A 429 6.71 -11.57 -4.72
N ASP A 430 7.57 -12.46 -4.21
CA ASP A 430 7.36 -13.28 -3.00
C ASP A 430 6.98 -12.39 -1.81
N ARG A 431 7.74 -11.32 -1.56
CA ARG A 431 7.41 -10.37 -0.50
C ARG A 431 6.08 -9.66 -0.71
N GLY A 432 5.66 -9.44 -1.96
CA GLY A 432 4.31 -9.00 -2.27
C GLY A 432 3.25 -9.98 -1.76
N PHE A 433 3.41 -11.28 -2.01
CA PHE A 433 2.50 -12.31 -1.50
C PHE A 433 2.49 -12.39 0.03
N TRP A 434 3.65 -12.36 0.68
CA TRP A 434 3.71 -12.36 2.15
C TRP A 434 2.98 -11.17 2.78
N LEU A 435 3.14 -9.97 2.24
CA LEU A 435 2.43 -8.79 2.74
C LEU A 435 0.92 -8.91 2.60
N LYS A 436 0.43 -9.57 1.53
CA LYS A 436 -1.00 -9.86 1.36
C LYS A 436 -1.48 -10.91 2.36
N TYR A 437 -0.75 -12.01 2.50
CA TYR A 437 -1.06 -13.09 3.43
C TYR A 437 -1.17 -12.58 4.88
N GLN A 438 -0.22 -11.75 5.32
CA GLN A 438 -0.24 -11.13 6.65
C GLN A 438 -1.44 -10.22 6.88
N SER A 439 -1.82 -9.46 5.85
CA SER A 439 -2.97 -8.57 5.92
C SER A 439 -4.28 -9.36 6.03
N ALA A 440 -4.38 -10.47 5.29
CA ALA A 440 -5.53 -11.38 5.33
C ALA A 440 -5.66 -12.09 6.69
N LYS A 441 -4.59 -12.69 7.22
CA LYS A 441 -4.61 -13.45 8.49
C LYS A 441 -5.11 -12.64 9.69
N LYS A 442 -4.90 -11.32 9.70
CA LYS A 442 -5.33 -10.42 10.79
C LYS A 442 -6.79 -9.98 10.70
N SER A 443 -7.49 -10.27 9.61
CA SER A 443 -8.91 -9.96 9.50
C SER A 443 -9.70 -11.09 10.20
N GLU A 444 -10.12 -10.85 11.44
CA GLU A 444 -10.74 -11.84 12.35
C GLU A 444 -11.98 -12.56 11.78
N ASN A 445 -12.56 -12.04 10.70
CA ASN A 445 -13.76 -12.59 10.05
C ASN A 445 -13.48 -13.45 8.80
N ILE A 446 -12.23 -13.74 8.46
CA ILE A 446 -11.92 -14.53 7.25
C ILE A 446 -12.09 -16.02 7.53
N GLN A 447 -13.08 -16.63 6.87
CA GLN A 447 -13.19 -18.09 6.80
C GLN A 447 -11.97 -18.67 6.06
N LYS A 448 -11.51 -19.85 6.49
CA LYS A 448 -10.32 -20.51 5.92
C LYS A 448 -10.38 -20.72 4.41
N ASP A 449 -11.57 -20.70 3.82
CA ASP A 449 -11.80 -20.90 2.39
C ASP A 449 -11.81 -19.59 1.57
N ASP A 450 -11.40 -18.44 2.14
CA ASP A 450 -11.27 -17.21 1.38
C ASP A 450 -10.15 -17.35 0.33
N GLU A 451 -10.55 -17.22 -0.94
CA GLU A 451 -9.68 -17.28 -2.11
C GLU A 451 -8.47 -16.34 -1.99
N ARG A 452 -8.59 -15.24 -1.24
CA ARG A 452 -7.49 -14.30 -0.99
C ARG A 452 -6.40 -14.91 -0.14
N LEU A 453 -6.76 -15.71 0.86
CA LEU A 453 -5.81 -16.37 1.74
C LEU A 453 -5.12 -17.50 0.98
N THR A 454 -5.90 -18.38 0.33
CA THR A 454 -5.38 -19.53 -0.42
C THR A 454 -4.46 -19.12 -1.57
N ASN A 455 -4.76 -18.01 -2.27
CA ASN A 455 -3.89 -17.48 -3.30
C ASN A 455 -2.55 -16.91 -2.76
N CYS A 456 -2.48 -16.56 -1.48
CA CYS A 456 -1.28 -15.99 -0.86
C CYS A 456 -0.50 -16.99 0.00
N GLU A 457 -1.01 -18.20 0.18
CA GLU A 457 -0.34 -19.26 0.93
C GLU A 457 0.90 -19.77 0.18
N PRO A 458 2.06 -19.82 0.86
CA PRO A 458 3.29 -20.33 0.27
C PRO A 458 3.18 -21.82 -0.04
N LEU A 459 4.21 -22.36 -0.71
CA LEU A 459 4.36 -23.80 -0.81
C LEU A 459 4.54 -24.41 0.60
N MET A 460 3.67 -25.35 0.96
CA MET A 460 3.69 -26.07 2.24
C MET A 460 4.10 -27.53 2.04
N ALA A 461 4.71 -28.15 3.05
CA ALA A 461 4.97 -29.58 3.06
C ALA A 461 3.67 -30.38 3.23
N THR A 462 3.55 -31.54 2.58
CA THR A 462 2.32 -32.36 2.59
C THR A 462 2.05 -33.01 3.95
N SER A 463 3.10 -33.29 4.73
CA SER A 463 3.03 -34.00 6.00
C SER A 463 3.24 -33.11 7.23
N SER A 464 3.44 -31.80 7.05
CA SER A 464 3.77 -30.90 8.15
C SER A 464 3.40 -29.45 7.85
N ASP A 465 3.14 -28.64 8.88
CA ASP A 465 2.92 -27.18 8.79
C ASP A 465 4.20 -26.38 8.49
N HIS A 466 5.22 -27.02 7.91
CA HIS A 466 6.46 -26.39 7.51
C HIS A 466 6.30 -25.69 6.15
N CYS A 467 6.74 -24.43 6.12
CA CYS A 467 6.80 -23.64 4.90
C CYS A 467 8.02 -24.03 4.06
N LEU A 468 7.77 -24.44 2.80
CA LEU A 468 8.77 -24.81 1.81
C LEU A 468 9.10 -23.67 0.84
N CYS A 469 8.74 -22.44 1.17
CA CYS A 469 9.09 -21.27 0.37
C CYS A 469 10.62 -21.18 0.20
N PRO A 470 11.15 -21.11 -1.02
CA PRO A 470 12.60 -21.04 -1.27
C PRO A 470 13.25 -19.71 -0.84
N PHE A 471 12.44 -18.74 -0.40
CA PHE A 471 12.90 -17.49 0.22
C PHE A 471 12.84 -17.52 1.75
N ASN A 472 12.47 -18.66 2.35
CA ASN A 472 12.47 -18.93 3.79
C ASN A 472 13.67 -19.82 4.18
N PRO A 473 14.85 -19.24 4.45
CA PRO A 473 16.08 -20.03 4.67
C PRO A 473 16.07 -20.86 5.96
N THR A 474 15.20 -20.51 6.93
CA THR A 474 15.15 -21.15 8.26
C THR A 474 14.16 -22.31 8.35
N GLN A 475 13.34 -22.55 7.31
CA GLN A 475 12.29 -23.59 7.29
C GLN A 475 11.34 -23.55 8.51
N GLU A 476 11.19 -22.35 9.09
CA GLU A 476 10.30 -22.13 10.24
C GLU A 476 8.84 -22.48 9.88
N PRO A 477 8.01 -22.90 10.87
CA PRO A 477 6.56 -23.03 10.68
C PRO A 477 5.96 -21.74 10.13
N ILE A 478 4.91 -21.78 9.29
CA ILE A 478 4.36 -20.56 8.62
C ILE A 478 4.07 -19.39 9.56
N ASP A 479 3.64 -19.68 10.79
CA ASP A 479 3.35 -18.69 11.83
C ASP A 479 4.60 -18.01 12.41
N ASN A 480 5.71 -18.73 12.33
CA ASN A 480 7.03 -18.32 12.79
C ASN A 480 7.94 -17.86 11.65
N VAL A 481 7.62 -18.25 10.40
CA VAL A 481 8.30 -17.72 9.22
C VAL A 481 8.30 -16.24 9.42
N ASN A 482 9.49 -15.66 9.37
CA ASN A 482 9.65 -14.24 9.45
C ASN A 482 9.16 -13.59 8.13
N MET A 483 7.85 -13.71 7.93
CA MET A 483 7.03 -13.20 6.85
C MET A 483 6.99 -11.68 6.90
N THR A 484 7.35 -11.12 8.05
CA THR A 484 7.46 -9.69 8.15
C THR A 484 8.65 -9.27 7.32
N VAL A 485 8.35 -8.74 6.14
CA VAL A 485 9.17 -7.69 5.54
C VAL A 485 9.49 -6.58 6.58
N VAL A 486 8.70 -6.55 7.68
CA VAL A 486 8.66 -5.63 8.80
C VAL A 486 9.07 -6.33 10.13
N GLY A 487 10.35 -6.52 10.47
CA GLY A 487 10.69 -6.88 11.88
C GLY A 487 11.94 -7.67 12.26
N GLN A 488 12.61 -8.45 11.39
CA GLN A 488 14.03 -8.85 11.65
C GLN A 488 15.02 -7.97 10.91
N ASP A 489 14.50 -7.05 10.12
CA ASP A 489 15.29 -6.06 9.39
C ASP A 489 15.67 -4.87 10.25
N PHE A 490 15.55 -5.06 11.56
CA PHE A 490 15.75 -4.06 12.56
C PHE A 490 16.36 -4.67 13.81
N VAL A 491 17.55 -4.21 14.16
CA VAL A 491 18.21 -4.49 15.44
C VAL A 491 18.56 -3.12 16.01
N LEU A 492 18.24 -2.89 17.28
CA LEU A 492 18.67 -1.71 17.99
C LEU A 492 19.38 -2.10 19.27
N ASP A 493 20.42 -1.32 19.55
CA ASP A 493 20.95 -1.23 20.90
C ASP A 493 19.88 -0.64 21.85
N ALA A 494 19.68 -1.30 22.98
CA ALA A 494 18.77 -0.88 24.04
C ALA A 494 19.11 0.51 24.62
N GLN A 495 20.32 1.02 24.37
CA GLN A 495 20.83 2.29 24.90
C GLN A 495 20.25 3.56 24.25
N LEU A 496 19.38 3.47 23.23
CA LEU A 496 18.87 4.67 22.54
C LEU A 496 17.94 5.58 23.35
N GLY A 497 17.66 5.27 24.62
CA GLY A 497 17.09 6.25 25.57
C GLY A 497 15.78 6.89 25.10
N TRP A 498 14.77 6.09 24.77
CA TRP A 498 13.47 6.56 24.30
C TRP A 498 12.63 7.12 25.45
N GLN A 499 12.84 8.38 25.80
CA GLN A 499 12.04 9.09 26.79
C GLN A 499 10.95 9.95 26.12
N PRO A 500 9.78 10.15 26.77
CA PRO A 500 8.83 11.14 26.31
C PRO A 500 9.52 12.51 26.17
N PRO A 501 9.35 13.23 25.05
CA PRO A 501 9.98 14.52 24.88
C PRO A 501 9.42 15.54 25.87
N SER A 502 10.32 16.27 26.53
CA SER A 502 9.97 17.51 27.22
C SER A 502 9.70 18.61 26.19
N PHE A 503 8.77 19.53 26.51
CA PHE A 503 8.54 20.69 25.66
C PHE A 503 9.79 21.57 25.58
N ASP A 504 10.19 21.94 24.37
CA ASP A 504 11.28 22.88 24.10
C ASP A 504 10.87 23.81 22.95
N PRO A 505 10.56 25.09 23.22
CA PRO A 505 10.12 26.03 22.20
C PRO A 505 11.26 26.46 21.25
N THR A 506 12.53 26.17 21.59
CA THR A 506 13.70 26.58 20.81
C THR A 506 14.12 25.56 19.76
N LYS A 507 13.65 24.32 19.89
CA LYS A 507 13.80 23.28 18.85
C LYS A 507 12.86 23.59 17.70
N LEU A 508 13.37 24.42 16.78
CA LEU A 508 12.74 24.66 15.49
C LEU A 508 12.74 23.40 14.61
N TYR A 509 11.79 23.40 13.68
CA TYR A 509 11.65 22.45 12.59
C TYR A 509 12.97 21.89 12.05
#